data_AF-A0A344WJP8-F1
#
_entry.id   AF-A0A344WJP8-F1
#
_cell.length_a   1.000
_cell.length_b   1.000
_cell.length_c   1.000
_cell.angle_alpha   90.00
_cell.angle_beta   90.00
_cell.angle_gamma   90.00
#
_symmetry.space_group_name_H-M   'P 1'
#
loop_
_entity.id
_entity.type
_entity.pdbx_description
1 polymer ?
#
loop_
_entity_poly.entity_id
_entity_poly.type
_entity_poly.pdbx_seq_one_letter_code
_entity_poly.pdbx_strand_id
1 'polypeptide(L)'
;MVAIRRDFAAPMTATMLFDWHRMLMRGNARITAGAWRAHAEPMQVVSGPIGRETVHFEAPPSAAVPAMMDTFIDWFNATAPQGATPIKQAPVRSALAHLYFETVHPFEDGNGRIGRAISEKALSQGLGRPGLLSLSKAIEADRDAYYDALNFAQRTNEVDNVQDLSHI
;
A
#
# COMPACT_ATOMS: atom_id res chain seq x y z
N MET A 1 -8.49 -0.67 -13.01
CA MET A 1 -7.74 -1.93 -13.02
C MET A 1 -8.71 -3.11 -13.14
N VAL A 2 -8.91 -3.64 -14.35
CA VAL A 2 -9.79 -4.81 -14.57
C VAL A 2 -9.18 -6.09 -14.01
N ALA A 3 -7.84 -6.20 -13.98
CA ALA A 3 -7.09 -7.36 -13.51
C ALA A 3 -7.41 -7.73 -12.04
N ILE A 4 -7.55 -6.74 -11.15
CA ILE A 4 -7.89 -6.96 -9.73
C ILE A 4 -9.21 -7.73 -9.60
N ARG A 5 -10.19 -7.45 -10.47
CA ARG A 5 -11.52 -8.06 -10.39
C ARG A 5 -11.54 -9.50 -10.85
N ARG A 6 -10.66 -9.85 -11.79
CA ARG A 6 -10.56 -11.22 -12.32
C ARG A 6 -9.77 -12.12 -11.38
N ASP A 7 -8.68 -11.58 -10.83
CA ASP A 7 -7.70 -12.36 -10.07
C ASP A 7 -7.68 -11.97 -8.58
N PHE A 8 -8.82 -11.48 -8.04
CA PHE A 8 -8.89 -11.02 -6.65
C PHE A 8 -8.53 -12.14 -5.66
N ALA A 9 -8.91 -13.38 -5.97
CA ALA A 9 -8.64 -14.56 -5.15
C ALA A 9 -7.18 -15.04 -5.21
N ALA A 10 -6.42 -14.70 -6.25
CA ALA A 10 -5.05 -15.14 -6.39
C ALA A 10 -4.14 -14.60 -5.26
N PRO A 11 -3.13 -15.35 -4.79
CA PRO A 11 -2.12 -14.83 -3.87
C PRO A 11 -1.43 -13.59 -4.44
N MET A 12 -1.04 -12.68 -3.55
CA MET A 12 -0.24 -11.51 -3.92
C MET A 12 1.20 -11.94 -4.20
N THR A 13 1.81 -11.34 -5.22
CA THR A 13 3.22 -11.54 -5.57
C THR A 13 3.86 -10.20 -5.92
N ALA A 14 5.18 -10.11 -5.81
CA ALA A 14 5.92 -8.92 -6.24
C ALA A 14 5.68 -8.61 -7.72
N THR A 15 5.68 -9.63 -8.59
CA THR A 15 5.37 -9.50 -10.01
C THR A 15 4.00 -8.86 -10.26
N MET A 16 2.98 -9.26 -9.49
CA MET A 16 1.64 -8.66 -9.60
C MET A 16 1.68 -7.16 -9.28
N LEU A 17 2.39 -6.75 -8.23
CA LEU A 17 2.55 -5.35 -7.86
C LEU A 17 3.34 -4.57 -8.92
N PHE A 18 4.40 -5.17 -9.47
CA PHE A 18 5.17 -4.58 -10.56
C PHE A 18 4.34 -4.40 -11.82
N ASP A 19 3.51 -5.36 -12.18
CA ASP A 19 2.65 -5.27 -13.36
C ASP A 19 1.58 -4.19 -13.18
N TRP A 20 0.99 -4.08 -11.99
CA TRP A 20 0.07 -2.98 -11.68
C TRP A 20 0.76 -1.63 -11.78
N HIS A 21 1.98 -1.51 -11.26
CA HIS A 21 2.76 -0.28 -11.36
C HIS A 21 3.12 0.06 -12.81
N ARG A 22 3.54 -0.92 -13.63
CA ARG A 22 3.79 -0.73 -15.06
C ARG A 22 2.55 -0.25 -15.80
N MET A 23 1.39 -0.83 -15.50
CA MET A 23 0.12 -0.39 -16.07
C MET A 23 -0.23 1.04 -15.65
N LEU A 24 0.02 1.39 -14.39
CA LEU A 24 -0.27 2.70 -13.82
C LEU A 24 0.62 3.81 -14.39
N MET A 25 1.91 3.51 -14.61
CA MET A 25 2.92 4.45 -15.07
C MET A 25 3.09 4.49 -16.59
N ARG A 26 2.22 3.83 -17.36
CA ARG A 26 2.30 3.87 -18.83
C ARG A 26 2.33 5.31 -19.33
N GLY A 27 3.34 5.63 -20.12
CA GLY A 27 3.54 6.97 -20.69
C GLY A 27 4.33 7.94 -19.81
N ASN A 28 4.72 7.55 -18.59
CA ASN A 28 5.60 8.36 -17.74
C ASN A 28 7.07 7.89 -17.88
N ALA A 29 7.83 8.55 -18.75
CA ALA A 29 9.24 8.21 -19.00
C ALA A 29 10.20 8.62 -17.88
N ARG A 30 9.74 9.35 -16.86
CA ARG A 30 10.59 9.84 -15.77
C ARG A 30 10.70 8.88 -14.59
N ILE A 31 9.96 7.77 -14.62
CA ILE A 31 9.81 6.86 -13.49
C ILE A 31 10.20 5.44 -13.90
N THR A 32 10.92 4.75 -13.02
CA THR A 32 11.27 3.34 -13.23
C THR A 32 10.05 2.46 -12.96
N ALA A 33 9.28 2.18 -14.01
CA ALA A 33 8.03 1.45 -13.87
C ALA A 33 8.24 -0.05 -13.58
N GLY A 34 7.74 -0.52 -12.43
CA GLY A 34 7.66 -1.95 -12.10
C GLY A 34 8.93 -2.45 -11.44
N ALA A 35 9.53 -1.61 -10.62
CA ALA A 35 10.64 -1.91 -9.74
C ALA A 35 10.44 -1.16 -8.42
N TRP A 36 11.01 -1.66 -7.34
CA TRP A 36 11.08 -0.91 -6.08
C TRP A 36 11.99 0.32 -6.25
N ARG A 37 11.72 1.38 -5.49
CA ARG A 37 12.62 2.55 -5.45
C ARG A 37 13.99 2.15 -4.94
N ALA A 38 15.02 2.78 -5.48
CA ALA A 38 16.43 2.46 -5.17
C ALA A 38 17.27 3.71 -4.88
N HIS A 39 16.65 4.87 -4.66
CA HIS A 39 17.36 6.12 -4.38
C HIS A 39 18.02 6.10 -3.00
N ALA A 40 19.19 6.75 -2.88
CA ALA A 40 19.91 6.88 -1.63
C ALA A 40 19.22 7.86 -0.66
N GLU A 41 18.59 8.91 -1.20
CA GLU A 41 17.89 9.92 -0.41
C GLU A 41 16.62 9.35 0.26
N PRO A 42 16.29 9.83 1.46
CA PRO A 42 15.05 9.44 2.13
C PRO A 42 13.83 9.86 1.32
N MET A 43 12.85 8.97 1.19
CA MET A 43 11.58 9.27 0.56
C MET A 43 10.66 9.95 1.58
N GLN A 44 10.39 11.23 1.40
CA GLN A 44 9.54 12.01 2.30
C GLN A 44 8.16 12.21 1.69
N VAL A 45 7.13 11.87 2.46
CA VAL A 45 5.75 12.21 2.15
C VAL A 45 5.51 13.63 2.63
N VAL A 46 5.44 14.54 1.66
CA VAL A 46 5.32 15.99 1.92
C VAL A 46 3.99 16.53 1.44
N SER A 47 3.53 17.61 2.07
CA SER A 47 2.45 18.46 1.55
C SER A 47 2.86 19.92 1.54
N GLY A 48 2.11 20.77 0.86
CA GLY A 48 2.38 22.20 0.76
C GLY A 48 3.06 22.57 -0.57
N PRO A 49 3.13 23.87 -0.88
CA PRO A 49 3.74 24.35 -2.12
C PRO A 49 5.26 24.16 -2.11
N ILE A 50 5.84 24.08 -3.32
CA ILE A 50 7.28 23.91 -3.51
C ILE A 50 8.06 25.00 -2.74
N GLY A 51 9.02 24.60 -1.91
CA GLY A 51 9.83 25.46 -1.05
C GLY A 51 9.19 25.82 0.31
N ARG A 52 8.00 25.29 0.62
CA ARG A 52 7.32 25.37 1.93
C ARG A 52 6.65 24.04 2.28
N GLU A 53 7.34 22.95 1.98
CA GLU A 53 6.87 21.61 2.24
C GLU A 53 6.84 21.32 3.75
N THR A 54 5.74 20.70 4.20
CA THR A 54 5.67 20.06 5.51
C THR A 54 5.90 18.57 5.31
N VAL A 55 6.95 18.04 5.95
CA VAL A 55 7.23 16.60 5.98
C VAL A 55 6.27 15.95 6.97
N HIS A 56 5.37 15.10 6.45
CA HIS A 56 4.40 14.38 7.27
C HIS A 56 4.95 13.08 7.81
N PHE A 57 5.70 12.39 6.95
CA PHE A 57 6.25 11.07 7.19
C PHE A 57 7.50 10.86 6.34
N GLU A 58 8.51 10.20 6.91
CA GLU A 58 9.69 9.73 6.18
C GLU A 58 9.60 8.23 6.03
N ALA A 59 9.55 7.75 4.79
CA ALA A 59 9.47 6.33 4.50
C ALA A 59 10.82 5.65 4.73
N PRO A 60 10.85 4.32 4.98
CA PRO A 60 12.07 3.57 5.23
C PRO A 60 13.16 3.77 4.15
N PRO A 61 14.45 3.59 4.46
CA PRO A 61 15.51 3.65 3.45
C PRO A 61 15.27 2.67 2.30
N SER A 62 15.58 3.06 1.06
CA SER A 62 15.31 2.24 -0.13
C SER A 62 15.98 0.86 -0.06
N ALA A 63 17.12 0.73 0.62
CA ALA A 63 17.81 -0.54 0.83
C ALA A 63 16.99 -1.57 1.63
N ALA A 64 16.07 -1.13 2.49
CA ALA A 64 15.22 -2.02 3.29
C ALA A 64 13.95 -2.46 2.53
N VAL A 65 13.54 -1.70 1.50
CA VAL A 65 12.26 -1.91 0.80
C VAL A 65 12.08 -3.33 0.26
N PRO A 66 13.06 -3.99 -0.40
CA PRO A 66 12.86 -5.34 -0.90
C PRO A 66 12.46 -6.34 0.19
N ALA A 67 13.21 -6.39 1.30
CA ALA A 67 12.93 -7.30 2.42
C ALA A 67 11.61 -6.98 3.13
N MET A 68 11.28 -5.69 3.26
CA MET A 68 10.01 -5.25 3.83
C MET A 68 8.82 -5.63 2.95
N MET A 69 8.97 -5.56 1.63
CA MET A 69 7.93 -5.96 0.69
C MET A 69 7.74 -7.47 0.64
N ASP A 70 8.80 -8.26 0.78
CA ASP A 70 8.69 -9.71 0.93
C ASP A 70 7.87 -10.05 2.20
N THR A 71 8.21 -9.41 3.33
CA THR A 71 7.48 -9.57 4.59
C THR A 71 6.01 -9.16 4.47
N PHE A 72 5.73 -8.03 3.81
CA PHE A 72 4.37 -7.56 3.56
C PHE A 72 3.57 -8.55 2.70
N ILE A 73 4.17 -9.11 1.65
CA ILE A 73 3.51 -10.07 0.76
C ILE A 73 3.18 -11.35 1.52
N ASP A 74 4.11 -11.85 2.34
CA ASP A 74 3.89 -13.02 3.18
C ASP A 74 2.75 -12.78 4.19
N TRP A 75 2.77 -11.64 4.90
CA TRP A 75 1.68 -11.23 5.80
C TRP A 75 0.35 -11.10 5.06
N PHE A 76 0.32 -10.48 3.88
CA PHE A 76 -0.90 -10.30 3.10
C PHE A 76 -1.52 -11.66 2.74
N ASN A 77 -0.69 -12.62 2.33
CA ASN A 77 -1.15 -13.96 1.94
C ASN A 77 -1.54 -14.80 3.17
N ALA A 78 -0.79 -14.74 4.26
CA ALA A 78 -1.09 -15.46 5.50
C ALA A 78 -2.40 -15.00 6.14
N THR A 79 -2.73 -13.70 6.04
CA THR A 79 -3.95 -13.12 6.60
C THR A 79 -5.19 -13.26 5.73
N ALA A 80 -5.04 -13.78 4.50
CA ALA A 80 -6.17 -14.02 3.60
C ALA A 80 -7.16 -15.05 4.19
N PRO A 81 -8.41 -15.13 3.71
CA PRO A 81 -9.42 -16.02 4.31
C PRO A 81 -9.05 -17.50 4.35
N GLN A 82 -8.21 -17.96 3.41
CA GLN A 82 -7.67 -19.32 3.35
C GLN A 82 -6.18 -19.40 3.76
N GLY A 83 -5.63 -18.31 4.30
CA GLY A 83 -4.24 -18.25 4.74
C GLY A 83 -4.02 -18.88 6.13
N ALA A 84 -2.77 -18.91 6.58
CA ALA A 84 -2.38 -19.52 7.85
C ALA A 84 -2.94 -18.79 9.09
N THR A 85 -3.11 -17.47 9.01
CA THR A 85 -3.50 -16.59 10.13
C THR A 85 -4.60 -15.61 9.70
N PRO A 86 -5.79 -16.10 9.32
CA PRO A 86 -6.81 -15.29 8.65
C PRO A 86 -7.37 -14.18 9.54
N ILE A 87 -7.37 -12.95 9.04
CA ILE A 87 -8.10 -11.82 9.64
C ILE A 87 -9.55 -11.87 9.12
N LYS A 88 -10.49 -12.25 9.99
CA LYS A 88 -11.89 -12.55 9.62
C LYS A 88 -12.67 -11.29 9.21
N GLN A 89 -12.31 -10.12 9.72
CA GLN A 89 -12.98 -8.86 9.41
C GLN A 89 -12.38 -8.25 8.14
N ALA A 90 -13.03 -8.47 7.01
CA ALA A 90 -12.55 -8.00 5.70
C ALA A 90 -12.24 -6.48 5.63
N PRO A 91 -13.03 -5.57 6.24
CA PRO A 91 -12.69 -4.15 6.26
C PRO A 91 -11.42 -3.84 7.06
N VAL A 92 -11.21 -4.54 8.18
CA VAL A 92 -10.02 -4.35 9.02
C VAL A 92 -8.77 -4.80 8.28
N ARG A 93 -8.79 -6.01 7.71
CA ARG A 93 -7.68 -6.51 6.88
C ARG A 93 -7.37 -5.57 5.71
N SER A 94 -8.41 -5.04 5.07
CA SER A 94 -8.27 -4.09 3.97
C SER A 94 -7.60 -2.78 4.39
N ALA A 95 -7.98 -2.23 5.55
CA ALA A 95 -7.37 -1.04 6.11
C ALA A 95 -5.90 -1.27 6.52
N LEU A 96 -5.61 -2.40 7.19
CA LEU A 96 -4.24 -2.77 7.58
C LEU A 96 -3.33 -2.98 6.37
N ALA A 97 -3.81 -3.68 5.34
CA ALA A 97 -3.04 -3.89 4.11
C ALA A 97 -2.72 -2.58 3.40
N HIS A 98 -3.65 -1.63 3.41
CA HIS A 98 -3.43 -0.29 2.88
C HIS A 98 -2.36 0.45 3.67
N LEU A 99 -2.54 0.55 4.99
CA LEU A 99 -1.63 1.26 5.88
C LEU A 99 -0.20 0.70 5.82
N TYR A 100 -0.05 -0.63 5.86
CA TYR A 100 1.27 -1.29 5.79
C TYR A 100 1.96 -0.91 4.48
N PHE A 101 1.28 -1.07 3.33
CA PHE A 101 1.86 -0.73 2.04
C PHE A 101 2.27 0.76 1.93
N GLU A 102 1.41 1.69 2.35
CA GLU A 102 1.72 3.13 2.32
C GLU A 102 2.89 3.49 3.25
N THR A 103 3.06 2.76 4.35
CA THR A 103 4.18 2.94 5.30
C THR A 103 5.52 2.48 4.70
N VAL A 104 5.54 1.39 3.93
CA VAL A 104 6.76 0.97 3.20
C VAL A 104 7.07 1.93 2.05
N HIS A 105 6.03 2.40 1.37
CA HIS A 105 6.10 3.33 0.23
C HIS A 105 7.09 2.87 -0.86
N PRO A 106 6.89 1.68 -1.45
CA PRO A 106 7.95 0.96 -2.15
C PRO A 106 8.27 1.47 -3.56
N PHE A 107 7.45 2.33 -4.16
CA PHE A 107 7.66 2.86 -5.51
C PHE A 107 8.08 4.33 -5.49
N GLU A 108 8.67 4.82 -6.60
CA GLU A 108 9.03 6.24 -6.79
C GLU A 108 7.79 7.16 -6.88
N ASP A 109 6.68 6.66 -7.44
CA ASP A 109 5.36 7.32 -7.48
C ASP A 109 4.27 6.24 -7.52
N GLY A 110 3.01 6.62 -7.32
CA GLY A 110 1.86 5.76 -7.53
C GLY A 110 1.51 4.89 -6.32
N ASN A 111 2.23 5.03 -5.21
CA ASN A 111 1.98 4.29 -3.97
C ASN A 111 0.50 4.41 -3.55
N GLY A 112 -0.02 5.62 -3.38
CA GLY A 112 -1.45 5.85 -3.07
C GLY A 112 -2.44 5.12 -3.98
N ARG A 113 -2.13 5.03 -5.29
CA ARG A 113 -3.00 4.39 -6.29
C ARG A 113 -2.90 2.86 -6.20
N ILE A 114 -1.72 2.32 -5.93
CA ILE A 114 -1.51 0.88 -5.72
C ILE A 114 -2.04 0.44 -4.35
N GLY A 115 -1.82 1.22 -3.29
CA GLY A 115 -2.34 0.96 -1.96
C GLY A 115 -3.86 0.85 -1.95
N ARG A 116 -4.58 1.73 -2.67
CA ARG A 116 -6.04 1.61 -2.84
C ARG A 116 -6.46 0.33 -3.58
N ALA A 117 -5.68 -0.09 -4.57
CA ALA A 117 -5.90 -1.36 -5.28
C ALA A 117 -5.66 -2.58 -4.38
N ILE A 118 -4.64 -2.55 -3.54
CA ILE A 118 -4.35 -3.56 -2.51
C ILE A 118 -5.51 -3.64 -1.51
N SER A 119 -5.99 -2.49 -1.02
CA SER A 119 -7.17 -2.39 -0.14
C SER A 119 -8.41 -3.04 -0.77
N GLU A 120 -8.70 -2.73 -2.05
CA GLU A 120 -9.82 -3.30 -2.80
C GLU A 120 -9.66 -4.83 -2.99
N LYS A 121 -8.45 -5.31 -3.27
CA LYS A 121 -8.15 -6.75 -3.38
C LYS A 121 -8.38 -7.46 -2.05
N ALA A 122 -7.84 -6.92 -0.95
CA ALA A 122 -7.99 -7.51 0.38
C ALA A 122 -9.45 -7.61 0.81
N LEU A 123 -10.23 -6.57 0.55
CA LEU A 123 -11.65 -6.53 0.82
C LEU A 123 -12.41 -7.53 -0.05
N SER A 124 -12.10 -7.59 -1.35
CA SER A 124 -12.71 -8.54 -2.29
C SER A 124 -12.45 -10.00 -1.90
N GLN A 125 -11.23 -10.32 -1.45
CA GLN A 125 -10.90 -11.65 -0.92
C GLN A 125 -11.79 -11.99 0.28
N GLY A 126 -11.88 -11.08 1.26
CA GLY A 126 -12.70 -11.30 2.46
C GLY A 126 -14.21 -11.39 2.19
N LEU A 127 -14.71 -10.68 1.16
CA LEU A 127 -16.12 -10.77 0.73
C LEU A 127 -16.41 -11.97 -0.17
N GLY A 128 -15.38 -12.68 -0.65
CA GLY A 128 -15.53 -13.79 -1.61
C GLY A 128 -16.04 -13.37 -2.99
N ARG A 129 -16.07 -12.07 -3.29
CA ARG A 129 -16.53 -11.51 -4.57
C ARG A 129 -15.80 -10.19 -4.86
N PRO A 130 -15.64 -9.81 -6.14
CA PRO A 130 -15.09 -8.49 -6.48
C PRO A 130 -15.93 -7.38 -5.84
N GLY A 131 -15.31 -6.57 -5.00
CA GLY A 131 -15.94 -5.39 -4.42
C GLY A 131 -16.10 -4.30 -5.47
N LEU A 132 -17.33 -3.87 -5.74
CA LEU A 132 -17.59 -2.64 -6.51
C LEU A 132 -17.61 -1.45 -5.55
N LEU A 133 -16.51 -1.20 -4.87
CA LEU A 133 -16.39 -0.07 -3.95
C LEU A 133 -15.53 1.00 -4.58
N SER A 134 -16.08 2.19 -4.72
CA SER A 134 -15.31 3.36 -5.11
C SER A 134 -14.62 3.93 -3.88
N LEU A 135 -13.68 3.17 -3.31
CA LEU A 135 -12.82 3.60 -2.20
C LEU A 135 -12.21 4.97 -2.50
N SER A 136 -11.78 5.20 -3.74
CA SER A 136 -11.30 6.50 -4.19
C SER A 136 -12.34 7.62 -4.07
N LYS A 137 -13.63 7.36 -4.35
CA LYS A 137 -14.69 8.38 -4.16
C LYS A 137 -14.96 8.65 -2.69
N ALA A 138 -14.93 7.61 -1.85
CA ALA A 138 -15.10 7.78 -0.41
C ALA A 138 -13.93 8.57 0.19
N ILE A 139 -12.70 8.27 -0.21
CA ILE A 139 -11.49 9.01 0.19
C ILE A 139 -11.53 10.44 -0.34
N GLU A 140 -11.95 10.67 -1.59
CA GLU A 140 -12.05 12.02 -2.15
C GLU A 140 -13.10 12.88 -1.44
N ALA A 141 -14.21 12.28 -1.01
CA ALA A 141 -15.28 12.98 -0.30
C ALA A 141 -14.83 13.54 1.06
N ASP A 142 -13.82 12.92 1.69
CA ASP A 142 -13.25 13.38 2.97
C ASP A 142 -11.73 13.15 2.99
N ARG A 143 -11.06 13.84 2.07
CA ARG A 143 -9.63 13.66 1.81
C ARG A 143 -8.78 14.06 3.01
N ASP A 144 -9.19 15.12 3.70
CA ASP A 144 -8.45 15.67 4.83
C ASP A 144 -8.52 14.68 6.01
N ALA A 145 -9.70 14.16 6.35
CA ALA A 145 -9.81 13.14 7.40
C ALA A 145 -9.04 11.85 7.07
N TYR A 146 -8.99 11.45 5.80
CA TYR A 146 -8.18 10.30 5.36
C TYR A 146 -6.69 10.52 5.63
N TYR A 147 -6.14 11.68 5.22
CA TYR A 147 -4.72 11.96 5.44
C TYR A 147 -4.40 12.19 6.92
N ASP A 148 -5.31 12.78 7.69
CA ASP A 148 -5.16 12.92 9.16
C ASP A 148 -5.08 11.55 9.83
N ALA A 149 -5.99 10.63 9.49
CA ALA A 149 -5.98 9.27 10.01
C ALA A 149 -4.72 8.49 9.60
N LEU A 150 -4.28 8.65 8.35
CA LEU A 150 -3.06 8.01 7.84
C LEU A 150 -1.82 8.53 8.57
N ASN A 151 -1.67 9.86 8.66
CA ASN A 151 -0.56 10.51 9.35
C ASN A 151 -0.52 10.14 10.84
N PHE A 152 -1.68 10.11 11.50
CA PHE A 152 -1.79 9.69 12.90
C PHE A 152 -1.30 8.24 13.06
N ALA A 153 -1.85 7.31 12.27
CA ALA A 153 -1.49 5.89 12.36
C ALA A 153 0.00 5.65 12.06
N GLN A 154 0.58 6.36 11.10
CA GLN A 154 2.00 6.27 10.77
C GLN A 154 2.93 6.84 11.87
N ARG A 155 2.46 7.81 12.66
CA ARG A 155 3.22 8.41 13.75
C ARG A 155 3.07 7.67 15.07
N THR A 156 1.91 7.09 15.34
CA THR A 156 1.63 6.38 16.59
C THR A 156 1.98 4.89 16.54
N ASN A 157 2.16 4.32 15.35
CA ASN A 157 2.98 3.13 15.23
C ASN A 157 4.42 3.58 15.47
N GLU A 158 4.99 3.28 16.64
CA GLU A 158 6.44 3.43 16.87
C GLU A 158 7.18 2.54 15.87
N VAL A 159 7.55 3.10 14.71
CA VAL A 159 8.28 2.39 13.66
C VAL A 159 9.78 2.42 13.97
N ASP A 160 10.18 1.91 15.13
CA ASP A 160 11.59 1.63 15.40
C ASP A 160 12.05 0.35 14.65
N ASN A 161 11.10 -0.51 14.26
CA ASN A 161 11.30 -1.60 13.32
C ASN A 161 9.97 -2.02 12.67
N VAL A 162 9.93 -2.11 11.34
CA VAL A 162 8.72 -2.55 10.61
C VAL A 162 8.40 -4.04 10.85
N GLN A 163 9.22 -4.74 11.64
CA GLN A 163 8.90 -6.06 12.17
C GLN A 163 7.72 -6.04 13.15
N ASP A 164 7.45 -4.93 13.85
CA ASP A 164 6.33 -4.87 14.81
C ASP A 164 4.94 -4.93 14.16
N LEU A 165 4.81 -4.58 12.88
CA LEU A 165 3.56 -4.73 12.13
C LEU A 165 3.26 -6.19 11.76
N SER A 166 4.22 -7.10 11.90
CA SER A 166 3.99 -8.54 11.70
C SER A 166 3.22 -9.19 12.86
N HIS A 167 3.07 -8.48 13.98
CA HIS A 167 2.40 -8.93 15.20
C HIS A 167 0.97 -8.36 15.39
N ILE A 168 0.46 -7.57 14.43
CA ILE A 168 -0.94 -7.10 14.34
C ILE A 168 -1.72 -7.99 13.37
#